data_AF-A0A6V8F173-F1
#
_entry.id   AF-A0A6V8F173-F1
#
_cell.length_a   1.000
_cell.length_b   1.000
_cell.length_c   1.000
_cell.angle_alpha   90.00
_cell.angle_beta   90.00
_cell.angle_gamma   90.00
#
_symmetry.space_group_name_H-M   'P 1'
#
loop_
_entity.id
_entity.type
_entity.pdbx_description
1 polymer ?
#
loop_
_entity_poly.entity_id
_entity_poly.type
_entity_poly.pdbx_seq_one_letter_code
_entity_poly.pdbx_strand_id
1 'polypeptide(L)'
;MKNHTNHKKNRIWEKMTGWKGIWFHIAGIIAIAWFLIRVVPKPQRAQYPCQQVAMSLSLGYIAFWSILFTGLVIWMRKAKTRFAKTVPTFAAGFIVLFTISGAVFATNYFQGSEPAATSWDPIPKQPMGTGTGVNPGRVVWVWNPDATEKNLTGYWWEQQNNNQDVIDHMFSVGVQQLTGASSDSEAWNAVFSYFNQDHGSGNVGYQPGEKIAIKLNFNNALGGTGDPYVKEDNDRDASPYVVKALLHHLVNVVGVAQEDITIFDASRPMPNCFYNRVYYEAYPADPLIEEFAHIHYVDSTGGAAGREQVVPSLTKMYFSDGTVRTLPTCVVEAKYIINMPLLKRHPINMGVTLSGKNFFGSFIEQVSDIHPYHISGLTMGNAAPQVDLFAYEHLGGKTLLFLGDGTFATKVDHKTIAKFLMYPFNDDWTNSLFFSQDPVAVDSVMYDFLLAEGTNPIEGAQNYLHQAAVPQPNVYDPEHDGTYLSTSLGVHEHWDQTVNIFSADRYSGPSGNGIDYRSSGEEFVRPGVVITTPLEKHLYLFGTDRGAFPFTMIIGKIPVEAQVNGDVGTVQKIEFYKDSTLQFTDTEAPYIWTWNKVSFFRHTLKIIAYYDSVNSTSNQMTVWKIF
;
A
#
# COMPACT_ATOMS: atom_id res chain seq x y z
N MET A 1 12.72 -91.85 -8.46
CA MET A 1 12.37 -90.53 -9.00
C MET A 1 12.20 -89.53 -7.86
N LYS A 2 12.95 -88.42 -7.91
CA LYS A 2 12.67 -87.05 -7.44
C LYS A 2 11.32 -86.83 -6.72
N ASN A 3 11.17 -86.12 -5.60
CA ASN A 3 11.76 -84.83 -5.22
C ASN A 3 11.63 -84.57 -3.71
N HIS A 4 12.70 -84.03 -3.11
CA HIS A 4 12.65 -83.23 -1.90
C HIS A 4 11.98 -81.87 -2.19
N THR A 5 11.08 -81.41 -1.31
CA THR A 5 10.77 -79.98 -1.17
C THR A 5 10.76 -79.62 0.31
N ASN A 6 11.81 -78.89 0.71
CA ASN A 6 11.99 -78.29 2.02
C ASN A 6 11.80 -76.78 1.81
N HIS A 7 10.66 -76.21 2.19
CA HIS A 7 10.42 -74.76 2.05
C HIS A 7 11.07 -74.02 3.23
N LYS A 8 12.22 -73.40 2.97
CA LYS A 8 12.82 -72.35 3.81
C LYS A 8 11.89 -71.13 3.86
N LYS A 9 11.47 -70.74 5.07
CA LYS A 9 10.92 -69.40 5.35
C LYS A 9 12.03 -68.35 5.16
N ASN A 10 11.80 -67.36 4.31
CA ASN A 10 12.72 -66.23 4.08
C ASN A 10 12.76 -65.29 5.31
N ARG A 11 13.85 -65.37 6.08
CA ARG A 11 14.22 -64.47 7.20
C ARG A 11 14.80 -63.14 6.70
N ILE A 12 14.01 -62.33 5.99
CA ILE A 12 14.42 -60.96 5.61
C ILE A 12 13.98 -59.94 6.68
N TRP A 13 12.81 -60.15 7.31
CA TRP A 13 12.24 -59.21 8.27
C TRP A 13 12.88 -59.21 9.66
N GLU A 14 13.58 -60.28 10.06
CA GLU A 14 14.29 -60.33 11.35
C GLU A 14 15.58 -59.48 11.38
N LYS A 15 16.04 -58.94 10.23
CA LYS A 15 17.28 -58.15 10.15
C LYS A 15 17.09 -56.63 10.22
N MET A 16 15.86 -56.11 10.26
CA MET A 16 15.59 -54.66 10.23
C MET A 16 15.07 -54.04 11.54
N THR A 17 15.01 -54.80 12.63
CA THR A 17 14.66 -54.30 13.99
C THR A 17 15.86 -54.20 14.92
N GLY A 18 17.09 -54.22 14.37
CA GLY A 18 18.31 -54.11 15.16
C GLY A 18 18.63 -52.67 15.55
N TRP A 19 19.27 -52.51 16.71
CA TRP A 19 19.84 -51.28 17.29
C TRP A 19 20.43 -50.29 16.26
N LYS A 20 21.06 -50.79 15.19
CA LYS A 20 21.66 -49.99 14.10
C LYS A 20 20.65 -49.15 13.30
N GLY A 21 19.41 -49.61 13.14
CA GLY A 21 18.35 -48.87 12.43
C GLY A 21 17.85 -47.67 13.22
N ILE A 22 17.69 -47.81 14.54
CA ILE A 22 17.32 -46.70 15.43
C ILE A 22 18.41 -45.62 15.42
N TRP A 23 19.69 -46.03 15.48
CA TRP A 23 20.81 -45.09 15.43
C TRP A 23 20.94 -44.34 14.11
N PHE A 24 20.57 -44.96 12.98
CA PHE A 24 20.52 -44.28 11.68
C PHE A 24 19.54 -43.08 11.70
N HIS A 25 18.34 -43.26 12.27
CA HIS A 25 17.35 -42.20 12.36
C HIS A 25 17.75 -41.07 13.33
N ILE A 26 18.27 -41.44 14.50
CA ILE A 26 18.75 -40.47 15.49
C ILE A 26 19.91 -39.65 14.90
N ALA A 27 20.88 -40.30 14.25
CA ALA A 27 22.02 -39.63 13.63
C ALA A 27 21.60 -38.70 12.49
N GLY A 28 20.64 -39.11 11.64
CA GLY A 28 20.13 -38.29 10.54
C GLY A 28 19.43 -37.01 11.02
N ILE A 29 18.56 -37.11 12.04
CA ILE A 29 17.84 -35.96 12.60
C ILE A 29 18.79 -35.00 13.31
N ILE A 30 19.71 -35.52 14.12
CA ILE A 30 20.72 -34.70 14.82
C ILE A 30 21.61 -33.98 13.80
N ALA A 31 22.01 -34.65 12.71
CA ALA A 31 22.83 -34.05 11.67
C ALA A 31 22.11 -32.89 10.97
N ILE A 32 20.81 -33.04 10.65
CA ILE A 32 20.00 -31.97 10.04
C ILE A 32 19.86 -30.79 11.00
N ALA A 33 19.45 -31.03 12.24
CA ALA A 33 19.26 -29.98 13.23
C ALA A 33 20.56 -29.23 13.50
N TRP A 34 21.66 -29.95 13.66
CA TRP A 34 22.97 -29.36 13.92
C TRP A 34 23.49 -28.55 12.73
N PHE A 35 23.29 -29.04 11.50
CA PHE A 35 23.67 -28.31 10.29
C PHE A 35 22.86 -27.00 10.16
N LEU A 36 21.54 -27.06 10.33
CA LEU A 36 20.68 -25.89 10.23
C LEU A 36 21.00 -24.84 11.31
N ILE A 37 21.11 -25.26 12.57
CA ILE A 37 21.40 -24.35 13.70
C ILE A 37 22.76 -23.66 13.53
N ARG A 38 23.76 -24.33 12.96
CA ARG A 38 25.11 -23.79 12.89
C ARG A 38 25.40 -23.02 11.61
N VAL A 39 24.90 -23.49 10.47
CA VAL A 39 25.23 -22.96 9.14
C VAL A 39 24.28 -21.85 8.72
N VAL A 40 22.98 -21.92 9.02
CA VAL A 40 22.02 -20.89 8.61
C VAL A 40 22.37 -19.51 9.18
N PRO A 41 22.77 -19.35 10.46
CA PRO A 41 23.17 -18.03 10.98
C PRO A 41 24.51 -17.52 10.43
N LYS A 42 25.37 -18.41 9.89
CA LYS A 42 26.67 -18.02 9.32
C LYS A 42 27.10 -19.02 8.23
N PRO A 43 26.72 -18.79 6.97
CA PRO A 43 26.84 -19.78 5.88
C PRO A 43 28.26 -20.30 5.63
N GLN A 44 29.29 -19.49 5.90
CA GLN A 44 30.69 -19.89 5.80
C GLN A 44 31.04 -21.12 6.66
N ARG A 45 30.28 -21.40 7.72
CA ARG A 45 30.48 -22.58 8.58
C ARG A 45 30.17 -23.90 7.87
N ALA A 46 29.50 -23.89 6.72
CA ALA A 46 29.31 -25.07 5.88
C ALA A 46 30.63 -25.72 5.47
N GLN A 47 31.72 -24.94 5.40
CA GLN A 47 33.05 -25.43 5.04
C GLN A 47 33.77 -26.17 6.19
N TYR A 48 33.23 -26.11 7.42
CA TYR A 48 33.85 -26.80 8.54
C TYR A 48 33.75 -28.32 8.38
N PRO A 49 34.82 -29.08 8.68
CA PRO A 49 34.82 -30.55 8.50
C PRO A 49 33.65 -31.25 9.19
N CYS A 50 33.27 -30.76 10.38
CA CYS A 50 32.18 -31.32 11.14
C CYS A 50 30.80 -31.03 10.52
N GLN A 51 30.65 -29.89 9.84
CA GLN A 51 29.43 -29.51 9.12
C GLN A 51 29.34 -30.21 7.76
N GLN A 52 30.46 -30.50 7.11
CA GLN A 52 30.53 -31.32 5.89
C GLN A 52 30.06 -32.77 6.16
N VAL A 53 30.45 -33.35 7.30
CA VAL A 53 29.95 -34.66 7.75
C VAL A 53 28.46 -34.61 8.07
N ALA A 54 28.01 -33.59 8.80
CA ALA A 54 26.59 -33.39 9.10
C ALA A 54 25.74 -33.24 7.84
N MET A 55 26.22 -32.47 6.86
CA MET A 55 25.58 -32.28 5.56
C MET A 55 25.47 -33.60 4.78
N SER A 56 26.54 -34.39 4.75
CA SER A 56 26.56 -35.69 4.06
C SER A 56 25.57 -36.68 4.68
N LEU A 57 25.51 -36.75 6.01
CA LEU A 57 24.54 -37.57 6.73
C LEU A 57 23.10 -37.08 6.52
N SER A 58 22.90 -35.75 6.48
CA SER A 58 21.61 -35.12 6.24
C SER A 58 21.08 -35.44 4.83
N LEU A 59 21.92 -35.26 3.80
CA LEU A 59 21.57 -35.56 2.41
C LEU A 59 21.25 -37.05 2.21
N GLY A 60 22.03 -37.94 2.82
CA GLY A 60 21.75 -39.37 2.82
C GLY A 60 20.42 -39.72 3.49
N TYR A 61 20.10 -39.07 4.60
CA TYR A 61 18.84 -39.28 5.32
C TYR A 61 17.63 -38.76 4.53
N ILE A 62 17.76 -37.59 3.89
CA ILE A 62 16.74 -37.02 3.01
C ILE A 62 16.50 -37.95 1.82
N ALA A 63 17.56 -38.42 1.15
CA ALA A 63 17.45 -39.34 0.03
C ALA A 63 16.76 -40.67 0.41
N PHE A 64 17.08 -41.21 1.59
CA PHE A 64 16.43 -42.40 2.14
C PHE A 64 14.90 -42.21 2.27
N TRP A 65 14.46 -41.09 2.85
CA TRP A 65 13.04 -40.77 2.99
C TRP A 65 12.37 -40.47 1.65
N SER A 66 13.05 -39.80 0.70
CA SER A 66 12.53 -39.54 -0.64
C SER A 66 12.25 -40.83 -1.42
N ILE A 67 13.13 -41.83 -1.31
CA ILE A 67 12.94 -43.14 -1.95
C ILE A 67 11.79 -43.92 -1.29
N LEU A 68 11.72 -43.92 0.04
CA LEU A 68 10.60 -44.53 0.78
C LEU A 68 9.26 -43.87 0.45
N PHE A 69 9.24 -42.55 0.33
CA PHE A 69 8.06 -41.77 -0.02
C PHE A 69 7.60 -42.06 -1.46
N THR A 70 8.53 -42.14 -2.40
CA THR A 70 8.22 -42.50 -3.79
C THR A 70 7.64 -43.93 -3.87
N GLY A 71 8.23 -44.87 -3.11
CA GLY A 71 7.71 -46.23 -2.97
C GLY A 71 6.31 -46.27 -2.32
N LEU A 72 6.08 -45.45 -1.30
CA LEU A 72 4.79 -45.31 -0.63
C LEU A 72 3.74 -44.72 -1.58
N VAL A 73 4.07 -43.70 -2.37
CA VAL A 73 3.16 -43.10 -3.37
C VAL A 73 2.78 -44.11 -4.45
N ILE A 74 3.73 -44.89 -4.96
CA ILE A 74 3.47 -45.95 -5.94
C ILE A 74 2.60 -47.05 -5.34
N TRP A 75 2.85 -47.43 -4.09
CA TRP A 75 2.05 -48.41 -3.37
C TRP A 75 0.63 -47.91 -3.07
N MET A 76 0.48 -46.64 -2.66
CA MET A 76 -0.80 -45.96 -2.42
C MET A 76 -1.64 -45.86 -3.69
N ARG A 77 -1.02 -45.65 -4.85
CA ARG A 77 -1.71 -45.69 -6.17
C ARG A 77 -2.25 -47.09 -6.51
N LYS A 78 -1.70 -48.15 -5.92
CA LYS A 78 -2.13 -49.55 -6.14
C LYS A 78 -3.01 -50.12 -5.03
N ALA A 79 -3.06 -49.50 -3.86
CA ALA A 79 -3.77 -50.03 -2.69
C ALA A 79 -5.29 -49.70 -2.74
N LYS A 80 -6.12 -50.66 -3.15
CA LYS A 80 -7.59 -50.57 -3.15
C LYS A 80 -8.21 -50.94 -1.79
N THR A 81 -8.04 -50.13 -0.73
CA THR A 81 -8.76 -50.37 0.55
C THR A 81 -9.40 -49.11 1.13
N ARG A 82 -10.57 -49.28 1.76
CA ARG A 82 -11.49 -48.20 2.17
C ARG A 82 -10.93 -47.23 3.23
N PHE A 83 -9.83 -47.56 3.90
CA PHE A 83 -9.13 -46.67 4.84
C PHE A 83 -8.26 -45.60 4.13
N ALA A 84 -8.00 -45.78 2.83
CA ALA A 84 -7.23 -44.85 2.00
C ALA A 84 -7.97 -43.55 1.63
N LYS A 85 -9.25 -43.38 2.01
CA LYS A 85 -10.03 -42.18 1.68
C LYS A 85 -9.91 -41.04 2.71
N THR A 86 -9.59 -41.33 3.98
CA THR A 86 -9.50 -40.31 5.04
C THR A 86 -8.06 -39.84 5.30
N VAL A 87 -7.08 -40.73 5.13
CA VAL A 87 -5.65 -40.44 5.37
C VAL A 87 -5.06 -39.39 4.40
N PRO A 88 -5.42 -39.33 3.09
CA PRO A 88 -4.96 -38.26 2.21
C PRO A 88 -5.45 -36.88 2.65
N THR A 89 -6.64 -36.81 3.25
CA THR A 89 -7.23 -35.57 3.77
C THR A 89 -6.46 -35.05 4.97
N PHE A 90 -6.07 -35.93 5.90
CA PHE A 90 -5.22 -35.57 7.04
C PHE A 90 -3.78 -35.23 6.62
N ALA A 91 -3.22 -35.97 5.66
CA ALA A 91 -1.88 -35.70 5.14
C ALA A 91 -1.83 -34.40 4.32
N ALA A 92 -2.85 -34.11 3.50
CA ALA A 92 -3.00 -32.83 2.81
C ALA A 92 -3.22 -31.70 3.81
N GLY A 93 -4.04 -31.92 4.84
CA GLY A 93 -4.21 -30.96 5.94
C GLY A 93 -2.90 -30.67 6.67
N PHE A 94 -2.09 -31.69 6.95
CA PHE A 94 -0.78 -31.54 7.59
C PHE A 94 0.25 -30.86 6.68
N ILE A 95 0.26 -31.17 5.39
CA ILE A 95 1.11 -30.50 4.39
C ILE A 95 0.71 -29.03 4.28
N VAL A 96 -0.58 -28.72 4.14
CA VAL A 96 -1.07 -27.33 4.09
C VAL A 96 -0.73 -26.60 5.38
N LEU A 97 -0.92 -27.21 6.56
CA LEU A 97 -0.51 -26.62 7.83
C LEU A 97 1.01 -26.38 7.91
N PHE A 98 1.82 -27.34 7.46
CA PHE A 98 3.28 -27.25 7.51
C PHE A 98 3.83 -26.26 6.49
N THR A 99 3.21 -26.16 5.30
CA THR A 99 3.56 -25.19 4.26
C THR A 99 3.10 -23.78 4.67
N ILE A 100 1.92 -23.62 5.27
CA ILE A 100 1.48 -22.33 5.81
C ILE A 100 2.37 -21.93 6.98
N SER A 101 2.63 -22.81 7.95
CA SER A 101 3.52 -22.50 9.07
C SER A 101 4.96 -22.25 8.61
N GLY A 102 5.42 -22.98 7.59
CA GLY A 102 6.74 -22.79 6.99
C GLY A 102 6.85 -21.50 6.20
N ALA A 103 5.82 -21.12 5.45
CA ALA A 103 5.75 -19.85 4.72
C ALA A 103 5.62 -18.66 5.67
N VAL A 104 4.90 -18.83 6.79
CA VAL A 104 4.74 -17.83 7.86
C VAL A 104 6.03 -17.69 8.67
N PHE A 105 6.68 -18.81 8.99
CA PHE A 105 8.00 -18.78 9.61
C PHE A 105 9.02 -18.14 8.66
N ALA A 106 8.98 -18.48 7.37
CA ALA A 106 9.82 -17.85 6.35
C ALA A 106 9.54 -16.35 6.23
N THR A 107 8.29 -15.91 6.17
CA THR A 107 7.97 -14.46 6.11
C THR A 107 8.41 -13.72 7.37
N ASN A 108 8.20 -14.29 8.56
CA ASN A 108 8.63 -13.68 9.84
C ASN A 108 10.15 -13.79 10.11
N TYR A 109 10.85 -14.74 9.48
CA TYR A 109 12.29 -14.95 9.66
C TYR A 109 13.13 -14.29 8.54
N PHE A 110 12.55 -14.12 7.35
CA PHE A 110 13.16 -13.41 6.20
C PHE A 110 12.73 -11.94 6.10
N GLN A 111 11.65 -11.52 6.77
CA GLN A 111 11.68 -10.18 7.37
C GLN A 111 12.81 -10.26 8.39
N GLY A 112 13.98 -9.74 8.02
CA GLY A 112 15.03 -9.52 8.99
C GLY A 112 14.43 -8.79 10.19
N SER A 113 15.10 -8.86 11.33
CA SER A 113 14.93 -7.85 12.35
C SER A 113 15.22 -6.48 11.73
N GLU A 114 14.23 -5.92 11.02
CA GLU A 114 14.06 -4.50 10.81
C GLU A 114 14.29 -3.93 12.20
N PRO A 115 15.31 -3.07 12.39
CA PRO A 115 15.48 -2.42 13.68
C PRO A 115 14.11 -1.86 14.03
N ALA A 116 13.59 -2.20 15.21
CA ALA A 116 12.38 -1.58 15.70
C ALA A 116 12.61 -0.08 15.50
N ALA A 117 11.84 0.53 14.59
CA ALA A 117 11.96 1.95 14.33
C ALA A 117 11.92 2.60 15.70
N THR A 118 12.97 3.34 16.05
CA THR A 118 12.97 4.11 17.29
C THR A 118 11.68 4.91 17.26
N SER A 119 10.80 4.68 18.25
CA SER A 119 9.53 5.38 18.31
C SER A 119 9.85 6.87 18.30
N TRP A 120 9.44 7.52 17.22
CA TRP A 120 9.59 8.94 17.01
C TRP A 120 8.18 9.49 16.88
N ASP A 121 7.91 10.53 17.66
CA ASP A 121 6.65 11.25 17.60
C ASP A 121 6.94 12.63 16.99
N PRO A 122 6.23 13.03 15.92
CA PRO A 122 6.35 14.36 15.37
C PRO A 122 5.99 15.41 16.41
N ILE A 123 6.72 16.51 16.41
CA ILE A 123 6.33 17.68 17.19
C ILE A 123 5.25 18.41 16.37
N PRO A 124 4.01 18.50 16.86
CA PRO A 124 2.94 19.16 16.13
C PRO A 124 3.22 20.66 16.05
N LYS A 125 2.68 21.29 15.00
CA LYS A 125 2.65 22.74 14.85
C LYS A 125 4.02 23.45 14.84
N GLN A 126 5.00 22.84 14.17
CA GLN A 126 6.32 23.43 13.92
C GLN A 126 6.53 23.65 12.42
N PRO A 127 5.96 24.72 11.86
CA PRO A 127 6.02 24.94 10.43
C PRO A 127 7.41 25.36 9.97
N MET A 128 7.79 24.90 8.79
CA MET A 128 9.01 25.30 8.10
C MET A 128 8.77 25.45 6.60
N GLY A 129 9.59 26.29 5.97
CA GLY A 129 9.44 26.63 4.55
C GLY A 129 8.40 27.72 4.32
N THR A 130 7.89 27.82 3.09
CA THR A 130 6.95 28.85 2.68
C THR A 130 5.94 28.24 1.74
N GLY A 131 4.65 28.38 2.08
CA GLY A 131 3.57 27.79 1.30
C GLY A 131 3.48 28.39 -0.11
N THR A 132 3.07 27.57 -1.07
CA THR A 132 2.84 27.99 -2.48
C THR A 132 1.40 27.72 -2.92
N GLY A 133 0.99 28.28 -4.07
CA GLY A 133 -0.35 28.10 -4.64
C GLY A 133 -1.27 29.33 -4.54
N VAL A 134 -2.45 29.26 -5.18
CA VAL A 134 -3.50 30.29 -5.11
C VAL A 134 -3.79 30.69 -3.67
N ASN A 135 -3.84 29.71 -2.78
CA ASN A 135 -3.83 29.88 -1.34
C ASN A 135 -2.56 29.20 -0.80
N PRO A 136 -1.55 29.98 -0.36
CA PRO A 136 -0.25 29.46 0.04
C PRO A 136 -0.33 28.31 1.06
N GLY A 137 0.26 27.15 0.70
CA GLY A 137 0.34 25.99 1.59
C GLY A 137 -0.99 25.28 1.83
N ARG A 138 -2.01 25.54 0.98
CA ARG A 138 -3.33 24.93 1.14
C ARG A 138 -3.35 23.47 0.73
N VAL A 139 -3.85 22.64 1.64
CA VAL A 139 -4.22 21.25 1.36
C VAL A 139 -5.69 21.07 1.69
N VAL A 140 -6.46 20.62 0.69
CA VAL A 140 -7.86 20.23 0.88
C VAL A 140 -7.94 18.72 0.97
N TRP A 141 -8.48 18.21 2.07
CA TRP A 141 -8.90 16.82 2.21
C TRP A 141 -10.41 16.72 2.02
N VAL A 142 -10.85 15.95 1.03
CA VAL A 142 -12.27 15.66 0.81
C VAL A 142 -12.51 14.20 1.12
N TRP A 143 -13.43 13.92 2.03
CA TRP A 143 -13.82 12.57 2.43
C TRP A 143 -15.32 12.35 2.23
N ASN A 144 -15.68 11.23 1.62
CA ASN A 144 -17.05 10.77 1.56
C ASN A 144 -17.10 9.24 1.62
N PRO A 145 -17.64 8.62 2.68
CA PRO A 145 -17.63 7.17 2.84
C PRO A 145 -18.41 6.43 1.74
N ASP A 146 -19.28 7.10 1.00
CA ASP A 146 -20.07 6.52 -0.09
C ASP A 146 -19.31 6.50 -1.44
N ALA A 147 -18.05 6.96 -1.47
CA ALA A 147 -17.22 6.93 -2.68
C ALA A 147 -16.87 5.50 -3.12
N THR A 148 -16.76 4.56 -2.18
CA THR A 148 -16.46 3.15 -2.45
C THR A 148 -17.28 2.22 -1.56
N GLU A 149 -17.48 0.98 -2.02
CA GLU A 149 -18.16 -0.04 -1.23
C GLU A 149 -17.26 -0.61 -0.12
N LYS A 150 -17.68 -0.49 1.14
CA LYS A 150 -16.98 -1.06 2.30
C LYS A 150 -16.68 -2.56 2.15
N ASN A 151 -17.60 -3.31 1.55
CA ASN A 151 -17.47 -4.75 1.33
C ASN A 151 -17.38 -5.03 -0.17
N LEU A 152 -16.14 -5.11 -0.66
CA LEU A 152 -15.87 -5.29 -2.08
C LEU A 152 -16.40 -6.63 -2.60
N THR A 153 -16.97 -6.59 -3.81
CA THR A 153 -17.22 -7.77 -4.63
C THR A 153 -16.20 -7.80 -5.76
N GLY A 154 -15.39 -8.86 -5.85
CA GLY A 154 -14.36 -8.97 -6.89
C GLY A 154 -13.13 -8.08 -6.62
N TYR A 155 -12.74 -7.27 -7.61
CA TYR A 155 -11.56 -6.39 -7.50
C TYR A 155 -11.94 -4.95 -7.13
N TRP A 156 -11.09 -4.26 -6.37
CA TRP A 156 -11.38 -2.91 -5.87
C TRP A 156 -11.70 -1.89 -6.97
N TRP A 157 -11.13 -2.05 -8.17
CA TRP A 157 -11.31 -1.15 -9.31
C TRP A 157 -12.56 -1.46 -10.15
N GLU A 158 -13.34 -2.49 -9.80
CA GLU A 158 -14.58 -2.80 -10.53
C GLU A 158 -15.69 -1.79 -10.26
N GLN A 159 -16.60 -1.64 -11.23
CA GLN A 159 -17.62 -0.59 -11.24
C GLN A 159 -18.56 -0.68 -10.04
N GLN A 160 -18.96 -1.89 -9.65
CA GLN A 160 -19.84 -2.07 -8.50
C GLN A 160 -19.23 -1.63 -7.15
N ASN A 161 -17.91 -1.41 -7.09
CA ASN A 161 -17.22 -1.04 -5.86
C ASN A 161 -16.90 0.45 -5.75
N ASN A 162 -17.22 1.25 -6.79
CA ASN A 162 -16.86 2.66 -6.87
C ASN A 162 -18.07 3.48 -7.35
N ASN A 163 -18.34 4.59 -6.66
CA ASN A 163 -19.43 5.49 -7.01
C ASN A 163 -18.89 6.71 -7.75
N GLN A 164 -18.99 6.72 -9.09
CA GLN A 164 -18.45 7.79 -9.93
C GLN A 164 -19.08 9.16 -9.59
N ASP A 165 -20.40 9.24 -9.42
CA ASP A 165 -21.09 10.51 -9.11
C ASP A 165 -20.60 11.12 -7.79
N VAL A 166 -20.36 10.29 -6.77
CA VAL A 166 -19.80 10.75 -5.49
C VAL A 166 -18.36 11.22 -5.68
N ILE A 167 -17.54 10.50 -6.43
CA ILE A 167 -16.14 10.88 -6.70
C ILE A 167 -16.07 12.19 -7.50
N ASP A 168 -16.96 12.40 -8.47
CA ASP A 168 -17.07 13.65 -9.25
C ASP A 168 -17.45 14.83 -8.34
N HIS A 169 -18.41 14.61 -7.43
CA HIS A 169 -18.78 15.61 -6.44
C HIS A 169 -17.62 15.93 -5.49
N MET A 170 -16.91 14.91 -4.99
CA MET A 170 -15.72 15.11 -4.17
C MET A 170 -14.65 15.92 -4.91
N PHE A 171 -14.47 15.68 -6.21
CA PHE A 171 -13.53 16.43 -7.03
C PHE A 171 -13.91 17.91 -7.15
N SER A 172 -15.19 18.17 -7.44
CA SER A 172 -15.74 19.54 -7.51
C SER A 172 -15.53 20.31 -6.21
N VAL A 173 -15.85 19.69 -5.07
CA VAL A 173 -15.59 20.28 -3.74
C VAL A 173 -14.11 20.56 -3.53
N GLY A 174 -13.24 19.61 -3.92
CA GLY A 174 -11.80 19.71 -3.77
C GLY A 174 -11.20 20.93 -4.47
N VAL A 175 -11.50 21.12 -5.75
CA VAL A 175 -10.97 22.25 -6.54
C VAL A 175 -11.55 23.60 -6.10
N GLN A 176 -12.84 23.62 -5.74
CA GLN A 176 -13.50 24.82 -5.22
C GLN A 176 -12.89 25.27 -3.89
N GLN A 177 -12.69 24.36 -2.93
CA GLN A 177 -12.06 24.69 -1.65
C GLN A 177 -10.57 25.04 -1.78
N LEU A 178 -9.86 24.43 -2.75
CA LEU A 178 -8.43 24.73 -3.00
C LEU A 178 -8.24 26.20 -3.36
N THR A 179 -9.20 26.78 -4.07
CA THR A 179 -9.15 28.16 -4.53
C THR A 179 -9.97 29.12 -3.68
N GLY A 180 -10.99 28.61 -2.96
CA GLY A 180 -12.02 29.43 -2.33
C GLY A 180 -13.10 29.93 -3.31
N ALA A 181 -13.13 29.39 -4.52
CA ALA A 181 -14.11 29.75 -5.55
C ALA A 181 -15.48 29.10 -5.30
N SER A 182 -16.51 29.65 -5.94
CA SER A 182 -17.91 29.22 -5.76
C SER A 182 -18.41 28.27 -6.85
N SER A 183 -17.59 28.01 -7.86
CA SER A 183 -17.90 27.12 -8.99
C SER A 183 -16.63 26.48 -9.55
N ASP A 184 -16.77 25.36 -10.25
CA ASP A 184 -15.64 24.65 -10.85
C ASP A 184 -14.92 25.50 -11.91
N SER A 185 -15.66 26.29 -12.69
CA SER A 185 -15.08 27.15 -13.74
C SER A 185 -14.22 28.27 -13.14
N GLU A 186 -14.71 28.95 -12.10
CA GLU A 186 -13.94 29.96 -11.36
C GLU A 186 -12.72 29.34 -10.69
N ALA A 187 -12.87 28.14 -10.11
CA ALA A 187 -11.79 27.42 -9.44
C ALA A 187 -10.67 27.07 -10.43
N TRP A 188 -11.00 26.43 -11.56
CA TRP A 188 -10.00 26.11 -12.56
C TRP A 188 -9.35 27.36 -13.16
N ASN A 189 -10.12 28.41 -13.43
CA ASN A 189 -9.55 29.67 -13.91
C ASN A 189 -8.53 30.24 -12.91
N ALA A 190 -8.79 30.18 -11.60
CA ALA A 190 -7.84 30.62 -10.58
C ALA A 190 -6.58 29.75 -10.54
N VAL A 191 -6.73 28.41 -10.60
CA VAL A 191 -5.59 27.46 -10.63
C VAL A 191 -4.64 27.76 -11.80
N PHE A 192 -5.18 27.89 -13.02
CA PHE A 192 -4.39 28.21 -14.21
C PHE A 192 -3.82 29.62 -14.18
N SER A 193 -4.63 30.61 -13.75
CA SER A 193 -4.19 32.02 -13.74
C SER A 193 -3.05 32.26 -12.76
N TYR A 194 -3.10 31.64 -11.57
CA TYR A 194 -1.99 31.66 -10.62
C TYR A 194 -0.73 31.04 -11.23
N PHE A 195 -0.86 29.83 -11.78
CA PHE A 195 0.28 29.13 -12.38
C PHE A 195 0.91 29.97 -13.49
N ASN A 196 0.10 30.48 -14.42
CA ASN A 196 0.59 31.29 -15.54
C ASN A 196 1.23 32.60 -15.06
N GLN A 197 0.69 33.23 -14.01
CA GLN A 197 1.29 34.43 -13.43
C GLN A 197 2.66 34.13 -12.81
N ASP A 198 2.77 33.06 -12.03
CA ASP A 198 4.00 32.61 -11.36
C ASP A 198 5.10 32.26 -12.38
N HIS A 199 4.70 31.73 -13.55
CA HIS A 199 5.57 31.36 -14.66
C HIS A 199 5.78 32.48 -15.69
N GLY A 200 5.44 33.74 -15.35
CA GLY A 200 5.67 34.89 -16.22
C GLY A 200 4.81 34.96 -17.50
N SER A 201 3.81 34.08 -17.62
CA SER A 201 2.80 34.09 -18.71
C SER A 201 1.62 35.04 -18.44
N GLY A 202 1.60 35.69 -17.28
CA GLY A 202 0.56 36.66 -16.89
C GLY A 202 -0.66 36.03 -16.21
N ASN A 203 -1.56 36.86 -15.71
CA ASN A 203 -2.78 36.45 -15.01
C ASN A 203 -3.88 36.03 -16.01
N VAL A 204 -3.69 34.86 -16.65
CA VAL A 204 -4.59 34.30 -17.67
C VAL A 204 -4.88 32.83 -17.37
N GLY A 205 -6.13 32.41 -17.57
CA GLY A 205 -6.51 31.00 -17.49
C GLY A 205 -5.91 30.15 -18.63
N TYR A 206 -6.32 28.90 -18.69
CA TYR A 206 -5.96 27.96 -19.77
C TYR A 206 -6.20 28.58 -21.16
N GLN A 207 -5.25 28.37 -22.09
CA GLN A 207 -5.40 28.73 -23.49
C GLN A 207 -5.52 27.47 -24.38
N PRO A 208 -6.43 27.45 -25.37
CA PRO A 208 -6.56 26.31 -26.27
C PRO A 208 -5.24 25.92 -26.96
N GLY A 209 -4.95 24.62 -27.04
CA GLY A 209 -3.71 24.08 -27.59
C GLY A 209 -2.56 23.95 -26.58
N GLU A 210 -2.74 24.43 -25.34
CA GLU A 210 -1.77 24.16 -24.28
C GLU A 210 -1.90 22.72 -23.79
N LYS A 211 -0.79 22.00 -23.75
CA LYS A 211 -0.75 20.56 -23.44
C LYS A 211 -0.69 20.28 -21.94
N ILE A 212 -1.39 19.24 -21.50
CA ILE A 212 -1.43 18.75 -20.11
C ILE A 212 -0.93 17.31 -20.05
N ALA A 213 0.05 17.02 -19.19
CA ALA A 213 0.51 15.67 -18.89
C ALA A 213 0.08 15.24 -17.47
N ILE A 214 -0.56 14.09 -17.34
CA ILE A 214 -1.09 13.55 -16.09
C ILE A 214 -0.25 12.34 -15.68
N LYS A 215 0.56 12.48 -14.61
CA LYS A 215 1.41 11.41 -14.09
C LYS A 215 0.61 10.52 -13.13
N LEU A 216 0.36 9.28 -13.53
CA LEU A 216 -0.33 8.27 -12.71
C LEU A 216 0.65 7.34 -12.00
N ASN A 217 0.18 6.58 -11.01
CA ASN A 217 0.96 5.56 -10.31
C ASN A 217 0.52 4.14 -10.71
N PHE A 218 1.33 3.45 -11.51
CA PHE A 218 1.14 2.02 -11.85
C PHE A 218 2.24 1.14 -11.26
N ASN A 219 2.73 1.47 -10.07
CA ASN A 219 3.94 0.85 -9.53
C ASN A 219 3.86 -0.68 -9.46
N ASN A 220 2.64 -1.24 -9.35
CA ASN A 220 2.38 -2.67 -9.23
C ASN A 220 2.07 -3.38 -10.56
N ALA A 221 1.86 -2.61 -11.63
CA ALA A 221 1.57 -3.15 -12.97
C ALA A 221 2.76 -3.89 -13.62
N LEU A 222 3.96 -3.80 -13.03
CA LEU A 222 5.08 -4.70 -13.34
C LEU A 222 5.21 -5.76 -12.25
N GLY A 223 4.76 -6.99 -12.52
CA GLY A 223 4.92 -8.03 -11.49
C GLY A 223 4.39 -9.40 -11.84
N GLY A 224 4.91 -10.04 -12.90
CA GLY A 224 4.67 -11.46 -13.09
C GLY A 224 5.10 -12.02 -14.45
N THR A 225 4.99 -13.34 -14.57
CA THR A 225 4.99 -14.03 -15.87
C THR A 225 3.62 -13.85 -16.53
N GLY A 226 3.58 -13.31 -17.74
CA GLY A 226 2.34 -13.11 -18.48
C GLY A 226 2.31 -11.77 -19.18
N ASP A 227 1.23 -11.53 -19.91
CA ASP A 227 0.95 -10.23 -20.52
C ASP A 227 0.53 -9.23 -19.42
N PRO A 228 1.29 -8.14 -19.20
CA PRO A 228 0.98 -7.17 -18.14
C PRO A 228 -0.32 -6.41 -18.37
N TYR A 229 -0.84 -6.38 -19.60
CA TYR A 229 -2.06 -5.66 -19.92
C TYR A 229 -3.33 -6.37 -19.48
N VAL A 230 -3.33 -7.71 -19.45
CA VAL A 230 -4.49 -8.53 -19.11
C VAL A 230 -4.47 -9.00 -17.66
N LYS A 231 -3.41 -8.70 -16.90
CA LYS A 231 -3.30 -9.10 -15.50
C LYS A 231 -4.32 -8.32 -14.67
N GLU A 232 -5.11 -9.06 -13.90
CA GLU A 232 -6.09 -8.53 -12.96
C GLU A 232 -5.76 -8.98 -11.54
N ASP A 233 -5.48 -8.02 -10.66
CA ASP A 233 -5.19 -8.24 -9.26
C ASP A 233 -5.81 -7.14 -8.37
N ASN A 234 -5.59 -7.27 -7.06
CA ASN A 234 -6.01 -6.28 -6.05
C ASN A 234 -4.83 -5.44 -5.56
N ASP A 235 -3.72 -5.40 -6.31
CA ASP A 235 -2.64 -4.48 -5.97
C ASP A 235 -3.16 -3.05 -6.21
N ARG A 236 -2.83 -2.15 -5.28
CA ARG A 236 -3.26 -0.76 -5.35
C ARG A 236 -2.47 -0.04 -6.44
N ASP A 237 -3.13 0.39 -7.50
CA ASP A 237 -2.63 1.33 -8.52
C ASP A 237 -3.63 2.48 -8.69
N ALA A 238 -3.40 3.40 -9.63
CA ALA A 238 -4.28 4.55 -9.87
C ALA A 238 -5.76 4.16 -10.04
N SER A 239 -6.66 4.86 -9.35
CA SER A 239 -8.11 4.63 -9.51
C SER A 239 -8.60 5.17 -10.86
N PRO A 240 -9.25 4.36 -11.72
CA PRO A 240 -9.80 4.86 -12.97
C PRO A 240 -10.91 5.90 -12.76
N TYR A 241 -11.64 5.84 -11.64
CA TYR A 241 -12.76 6.74 -11.35
C TYR A 241 -12.29 8.14 -10.90
N VAL A 242 -11.16 8.21 -10.18
CA VAL A 242 -10.55 9.50 -9.82
C VAL A 242 -9.91 10.16 -11.03
N VAL A 243 -9.28 9.37 -11.90
CA VAL A 243 -8.75 9.89 -13.18
C VAL A 243 -9.89 10.35 -14.09
N LYS A 244 -10.99 9.59 -14.15
CA LYS A 244 -12.18 9.99 -14.91
C LYS A 244 -12.77 11.31 -14.41
N ALA A 245 -12.90 11.50 -13.09
CA ALA A 245 -13.35 12.76 -12.51
C ALA A 245 -12.45 13.94 -12.93
N LEU A 246 -11.13 13.77 -12.89
CA LEU A 246 -10.19 14.78 -13.40
C LEU A 246 -10.45 15.10 -14.88
N LEU A 247 -10.63 14.08 -15.71
CA LEU A 247 -10.85 14.26 -17.15
C LEU A 247 -12.20 14.94 -17.45
N HIS A 248 -13.27 14.63 -16.69
CA HIS A 248 -14.54 15.35 -16.80
C HIS A 248 -14.34 16.84 -16.54
N HIS A 249 -13.57 17.22 -15.53
CA HIS A 249 -13.27 18.62 -15.27
C HIS A 249 -12.42 19.25 -16.38
N LEU A 250 -11.34 18.61 -16.82
CA LEU A 250 -10.48 19.18 -17.87
C LEU A 250 -11.23 19.36 -19.19
N VAL A 251 -12.01 18.38 -19.63
CA VAL A 251 -12.71 18.43 -20.91
C VAL A 251 -13.98 19.27 -20.82
N ASN A 252 -14.84 19.04 -19.82
CA ASN A 252 -16.19 19.61 -19.78
C ASN A 252 -16.27 20.95 -19.06
N VAL A 253 -15.35 21.25 -18.13
CA VAL A 253 -15.35 22.52 -17.37
C VAL A 253 -14.30 23.47 -17.91
N VAL A 254 -13.06 23.00 -18.09
CA VAL A 254 -11.94 23.85 -18.58
C VAL A 254 -12.01 24.01 -20.09
N GLY A 255 -12.50 23.00 -20.82
CA GLY A 255 -12.56 23.02 -22.29
C GLY A 255 -11.24 22.64 -22.95
N VAL A 256 -10.41 21.83 -22.29
CA VAL A 256 -9.18 21.27 -22.86
C VAL A 256 -9.56 20.26 -23.94
N ALA A 257 -8.98 20.38 -25.13
CA ALA A 257 -9.17 19.39 -26.19
C ALA A 257 -8.55 18.06 -25.76
N GLN A 258 -9.22 16.93 -26.04
CA GLN A 258 -8.75 15.62 -25.57
C GLN A 258 -7.35 15.30 -26.13
N GLU A 259 -7.07 15.70 -27.36
CA GLU A 259 -5.77 15.56 -28.03
C GLU A 259 -4.63 16.35 -27.35
N ASP A 260 -4.95 17.33 -26.51
CA ASP A 260 -3.97 18.09 -25.73
C ASP A 260 -3.70 17.46 -24.34
N ILE A 261 -4.38 16.35 -24.02
CA ILE A 261 -4.23 15.63 -22.76
C ILE A 261 -3.43 14.34 -22.99
N THR A 262 -2.38 14.15 -22.18
CA THR A 262 -1.65 12.90 -22.09
C THR A 262 -1.74 12.31 -20.69
N ILE A 263 -2.17 11.07 -20.55
CA ILE A 263 -2.04 10.27 -19.33
C ILE A 263 -0.81 9.38 -19.47
N PHE A 264 0.09 9.38 -18.48
CA PHE A 264 1.31 8.60 -18.59
C PHE A 264 1.87 7.96 -17.32
N ASP A 265 2.60 6.86 -17.54
CA ASP A 265 3.69 6.38 -16.68
C ASP A 265 4.79 5.81 -17.58
N ALA A 266 5.97 6.45 -17.60
CA ALA A 266 7.07 6.05 -18.48
C ALA A 266 7.72 4.71 -18.07
N SER A 267 7.46 4.25 -16.86
CA SER A 267 8.16 3.12 -16.24
C SER A 267 7.32 1.86 -16.12
N ARG A 268 6.02 1.93 -16.38
CA ARG A 268 5.05 0.84 -16.16
C ARG A 268 4.08 0.72 -17.34
N PRO A 269 3.57 -0.48 -17.65
CA PRO A 269 2.49 -0.65 -18.62
C PRO A 269 1.16 -0.21 -17.99
N MET A 270 0.21 0.24 -18.82
CA MET A 270 -1.12 0.64 -18.39
C MET A 270 -2.14 -0.51 -18.56
N PRO A 271 -2.60 -1.16 -17.47
CA PRO A 271 -3.44 -2.35 -17.55
C PRO A 271 -4.81 -2.09 -18.20
N ASN A 272 -5.40 -3.12 -18.83
CA ASN A 272 -6.74 -3.06 -19.43
C ASN A 272 -7.82 -2.69 -18.41
N CYS A 273 -7.70 -3.21 -17.17
CA CYS A 273 -8.68 -2.96 -16.13
C CYS A 273 -8.83 -1.46 -15.80
N PHE A 274 -7.72 -0.71 -15.86
CA PHE A 274 -7.69 0.73 -15.75
C PHE A 274 -8.12 1.40 -17.07
N TYR A 275 -7.41 1.10 -18.17
CA TYR A 275 -7.58 1.79 -19.45
C TYR A 275 -9.03 1.76 -19.94
N ASN A 276 -9.68 0.59 -19.92
CA ASN A 276 -11.05 0.46 -20.42
C ASN A 276 -12.06 1.26 -19.57
N ARG A 277 -11.83 1.39 -18.27
CA ARG A 277 -12.72 2.13 -17.36
C ARG A 277 -12.57 3.64 -17.50
N VAL A 278 -11.39 4.11 -17.90
CA VAL A 278 -11.19 5.52 -18.24
C VAL A 278 -11.71 5.80 -19.65
N TYR A 279 -11.41 4.95 -20.63
CA TYR A 279 -11.70 5.19 -22.04
C TYR A 279 -13.20 5.24 -22.40
N TYR A 280 -14.01 4.34 -21.84
CA TYR A 280 -15.45 4.23 -22.11
C TYR A 280 -16.29 4.88 -21.01
N GLU A 281 -17.49 5.37 -21.33
CA GLU A 281 -18.45 5.94 -20.36
C GLU A 281 -18.68 5.01 -19.16
N ALA A 282 -18.95 3.73 -19.45
CA ALA A 282 -19.05 2.66 -18.46
C ALA A 282 -18.32 1.40 -18.94
N TYR A 283 -17.71 0.66 -18.01
CA TYR A 283 -17.07 -0.61 -18.32
C TYR A 283 -17.14 -1.61 -17.15
N PRO A 284 -17.59 -2.85 -17.41
CA PRO A 284 -18.07 -3.38 -18.70
C PRO A 284 -19.47 -2.85 -19.06
N ALA A 285 -19.75 -2.63 -20.35
CA ALA A 285 -21.06 -2.23 -20.85
C ALA A 285 -21.33 -2.83 -22.24
N ASP A 286 -22.60 -2.89 -22.63
CA ASP A 286 -23.04 -3.28 -23.98
C ASP A 286 -24.24 -2.39 -24.40
N PRO A 287 -24.07 -1.47 -25.37
CA PRO A 287 -22.84 -1.21 -26.14
C PRO A 287 -21.77 -0.47 -25.33
N LEU A 288 -20.51 -0.60 -25.75
CA LEU A 288 -19.43 0.27 -25.28
C LEU A 288 -19.51 1.63 -26.00
N ILE A 289 -19.53 2.71 -25.24
CA ILE A 289 -19.57 4.10 -25.73
C ILE A 289 -18.26 4.77 -25.34
N GLU A 290 -17.50 5.23 -26.33
CA GLU A 290 -16.21 5.88 -26.12
C GLU A 290 -16.42 7.29 -25.56
N GLU A 291 -15.73 7.62 -24.47
CA GLU A 291 -15.86 8.93 -23.79
C GLU A 291 -14.58 9.76 -24.00
N PHE A 292 -13.42 9.13 -23.83
CA PHE A 292 -12.11 9.79 -23.87
C PHE A 292 -11.20 9.22 -24.97
N ALA A 293 -11.78 8.98 -26.15
CA ALA A 293 -11.11 8.30 -27.27
C ALA A 293 -9.90 9.04 -27.85
N HIS A 294 -9.84 10.37 -27.68
CA HIS A 294 -8.82 11.21 -28.30
C HIS A 294 -7.70 11.61 -27.33
N ILE A 295 -7.71 11.10 -26.10
CA ILE A 295 -6.62 11.27 -25.14
C ILE A 295 -5.44 10.37 -25.48
N HIS A 296 -4.22 10.88 -25.27
CA HIS A 296 -3.00 10.10 -25.39
C HIS A 296 -2.77 9.25 -24.13
N TYR A 297 -2.80 7.92 -24.26
CA TYR A 297 -2.49 6.98 -23.17
C TYR A 297 -1.09 6.41 -23.35
N VAL A 298 -0.10 7.00 -22.69
CA VAL A 298 1.32 6.70 -22.89
C VAL A 298 1.85 5.81 -21.77
N ASP A 299 2.47 4.69 -22.12
CA ASP A 299 3.07 3.78 -21.14
C ASP A 299 4.47 3.29 -21.56
N SER A 300 5.13 2.52 -20.69
CA SER A 300 6.51 2.04 -20.94
C SER A 300 6.71 1.20 -22.21
N THR A 301 5.65 0.59 -22.76
CA THR A 301 5.76 -0.43 -23.83
C THR A 301 4.86 -0.22 -25.04
N GLY A 302 3.72 0.48 -24.93
CA GLY A 302 2.77 0.70 -26.04
C GLY A 302 2.27 -0.60 -26.68
N GLY A 303 2.17 -1.66 -25.88
CA GLY A 303 1.98 -3.04 -26.32
C GLY A 303 0.52 -3.49 -26.41
N ALA A 304 -0.44 -2.66 -26.01
CA ALA A 304 -1.87 -2.94 -26.10
C ALA A 304 -2.61 -1.89 -26.93
N ALA A 305 -3.77 -2.27 -27.46
CA ALA A 305 -4.59 -1.38 -28.28
C ALA A 305 -4.93 -0.08 -27.53
N GLY A 306 -4.75 1.05 -28.20
CA GLY A 306 -5.00 2.39 -27.66
C GLY A 306 -3.92 2.91 -26.69
N ARG A 307 -2.80 2.20 -26.50
CA ARG A 307 -1.65 2.70 -25.73
C ARG A 307 -0.47 3.01 -26.63
N GLU A 308 0.13 4.15 -26.37
CA GLU A 308 1.33 4.64 -27.03
C GLU A 308 2.55 4.29 -26.20
N GLN A 309 3.66 3.93 -26.86
CA GLN A 309 4.92 3.74 -26.17
C GLN A 309 5.54 5.10 -25.85
N VAL A 310 6.06 5.25 -24.63
CA VAL A 310 6.80 6.44 -24.22
C VAL A 310 7.99 6.70 -25.13
N VAL A 311 8.13 7.95 -25.59
CA VAL A 311 9.19 8.37 -26.52
C VAL A 311 10.21 9.26 -25.79
N PRO A 312 11.52 8.94 -25.83
CA PRO A 312 12.55 9.78 -25.23
C PRO A 312 12.67 11.14 -25.94
N SER A 313 12.84 12.21 -25.16
CA SER A 313 13.24 13.53 -25.66
C SER A 313 14.77 13.70 -25.65
N LEU A 314 15.25 14.90 -26.00
CA LEU A 314 16.66 15.30 -25.81
C LEU A 314 16.93 15.89 -24.43
N THR A 315 15.88 16.21 -23.66
CA THR A 315 15.97 16.88 -22.36
C THR A 315 16.47 15.93 -21.28
N LYS A 316 17.40 16.42 -20.46
CA LYS A 316 18.03 15.68 -19.37
C LYS A 316 17.74 16.34 -18.03
N MET A 317 17.59 15.51 -17.01
CA MET A 317 17.58 15.89 -15.60
C MET A 317 18.81 15.31 -14.90
N TYR A 318 19.40 16.09 -14.00
CA TYR A 318 20.60 15.74 -13.26
C TYR A 318 20.30 15.64 -11.76
N PHE A 319 20.28 14.44 -11.20
CA PHE A 319 20.12 14.28 -9.76
C PHE A 319 21.38 14.70 -9.01
N SER A 320 21.21 15.18 -7.78
CA SER A 320 22.31 15.61 -6.91
C SER A 320 23.33 14.51 -6.59
N ASP A 321 23.00 13.23 -6.76
CA ASP A 321 23.95 12.11 -6.62
C ASP A 321 24.81 11.87 -7.89
N GLY A 322 24.59 12.68 -8.94
CA GLY A 322 25.25 12.57 -10.25
C GLY A 322 24.50 11.68 -11.25
N THR A 323 23.39 11.08 -10.85
CA THR A 323 22.56 10.26 -11.74
C THR A 323 21.86 11.13 -12.78
N VAL A 324 21.89 10.72 -14.07
CA VAL A 324 21.27 11.49 -15.17
C VAL A 324 20.10 10.72 -15.77
N ARG A 325 18.99 11.42 -16.06
CA ARG A 325 17.78 10.83 -16.65
C ARG A 325 17.28 11.60 -17.86
N THR A 326 16.64 10.89 -18.79
CA THR A 326 16.02 11.43 -19.99
C THR A 326 14.52 11.58 -19.78
N LEU A 327 13.98 12.75 -20.10
CA LEU A 327 12.55 13.01 -19.97
C LEU A 327 11.78 12.49 -21.20
N PRO A 328 10.54 12.01 -21.03
CA PRO A 328 9.64 11.73 -22.14
C PRO A 328 9.26 12.98 -22.93
N THR A 329 9.00 12.82 -24.22
CA THR A 329 8.55 13.92 -25.10
C THR A 329 7.23 14.51 -24.62
N CYS A 330 6.25 13.68 -24.24
CA CYS A 330 4.97 14.15 -23.71
C CYS A 330 5.13 14.97 -22.42
N VAL A 331 6.13 14.65 -21.59
CA VAL A 331 6.46 15.44 -20.41
C VAL A 331 7.05 16.76 -20.85
N VAL A 332 8.07 16.79 -21.70
CA VAL A 332 8.75 18.04 -22.13
C VAL A 332 7.80 19.00 -22.84
N GLU A 333 6.96 18.50 -23.75
CA GLU A 333 6.03 19.32 -24.54
C GLU A 333 4.82 19.83 -23.75
N ALA A 334 4.46 19.18 -22.65
CA ALA A 334 3.37 19.65 -21.80
C ALA A 334 3.71 21.01 -21.18
N LYS A 335 2.75 21.94 -21.21
CA LYS A 335 2.85 23.18 -20.44
C LYS A 335 2.54 22.94 -18.96
N TYR A 336 1.61 22.05 -18.69
CA TYR A 336 1.13 21.75 -17.34
C TYR A 336 1.30 20.26 -17.01
N ILE A 337 1.70 19.97 -15.78
CA ILE A 337 1.69 18.62 -15.22
C ILE A 337 0.63 18.53 -14.12
N ILE A 338 -0.11 17.42 -14.08
CA ILE A 338 -0.92 17.03 -12.92
C ILE A 338 -0.30 15.76 -12.34
N ASN A 339 0.12 15.81 -11.08
CA ASN A 339 0.73 14.68 -10.39
C ASN A 339 -0.31 13.97 -9.52
N MET A 340 -0.57 12.69 -9.80
CA MET A 340 -1.57 11.88 -9.07
C MET A 340 -0.93 10.77 -8.23
N PRO A 341 -0.39 11.09 -7.03
CA PRO A 341 0.14 10.09 -6.12
C PRO A 341 -0.97 9.28 -5.42
N LEU A 342 -0.57 8.24 -4.69
CA LEU A 342 -1.48 7.36 -3.96
C LEU A 342 -1.16 7.40 -2.46
N LEU A 343 -2.18 7.29 -1.59
CA LEU A 343 -1.96 7.21 -0.14
C LEU A 343 -1.41 5.83 0.26
N LYS A 344 -0.09 5.63 0.16
CA LYS A 344 0.56 4.33 0.33
C LYS A 344 1.73 4.35 1.32
N ARG A 345 1.78 3.35 2.19
CA ARG A 345 3.05 2.92 2.82
C ARG A 345 3.91 2.18 1.80
N HIS A 346 5.23 2.21 1.98
CA HIS A 346 6.18 1.42 1.21
C HIS A 346 6.90 0.41 2.12
N PRO A 347 7.05 -0.86 1.70
CA PRO A 347 7.56 -1.92 2.58
C PRO A 347 9.07 -1.79 2.83
N ILE A 348 9.84 -1.31 1.84
CA ILE A 348 11.28 -1.11 2.01
C ILE A 348 11.51 0.10 2.93
N ASN A 349 12.23 -0.15 4.03
CA ASN A 349 12.56 0.83 5.07
C ASN A 349 11.34 1.56 5.64
N MET A 350 10.15 0.95 5.63
CA MET A 350 8.91 1.60 6.07
C MET A 350 8.68 3.00 5.45
N GLY A 351 9.02 3.18 4.18
CA GLY A 351 8.84 4.46 3.47
C GLY A 351 7.38 4.79 3.16
N VAL A 352 7.18 5.83 2.35
CA VAL A 352 5.87 6.20 1.78
C VAL A 352 5.95 6.32 0.26
N THR A 353 4.81 6.26 -0.42
CA THR A 353 4.71 6.47 -1.89
C THR A 353 3.75 7.61 -2.19
N LEU A 354 4.20 8.86 -1.99
CA LEU A 354 3.41 10.08 -2.16
C LEU A 354 3.83 10.87 -3.44
N SER A 355 3.55 12.17 -3.52
CA SER A 355 3.80 13.02 -4.71
C SER A 355 5.23 12.93 -5.21
N GLY A 356 6.21 13.11 -4.32
CA GLY A 356 7.63 13.11 -4.70
C GLY A 356 8.09 11.76 -5.27
N LYS A 357 7.57 10.65 -4.73
CA LYS A 357 7.90 9.30 -5.21
C LYS A 357 7.14 8.93 -6.48
N ASN A 358 5.96 9.50 -6.71
CA ASN A 358 5.20 9.23 -7.93
C ASN A 358 5.94 9.66 -9.20
N PHE A 359 6.78 10.69 -9.10
CA PHE A 359 7.61 11.16 -10.21
C PHE A 359 8.72 10.18 -10.63
N PHE A 360 9.02 9.13 -9.86
CA PHE A 360 10.02 8.12 -10.24
C PHE A 360 9.66 7.42 -11.57
N GLY A 361 8.40 7.45 -11.99
CA GLY A 361 7.96 6.94 -13.30
C GLY A 361 7.98 7.96 -14.44
N SER A 362 8.72 9.07 -14.32
CA SER A 362 8.66 10.21 -15.27
C SER A 362 9.89 10.37 -16.15
N PHE A 363 10.72 9.33 -16.25
CA PHE A 363 11.91 9.30 -17.09
C PHE A 363 12.04 7.94 -17.78
N ILE A 364 12.86 7.90 -18.83
CA ILE A 364 12.97 6.76 -19.75
C ILE A 364 13.77 5.59 -19.15
N GLU A 365 14.80 5.89 -18.39
CA GLU A 365 15.68 4.87 -17.80
C GLU A 365 15.04 4.14 -16.62
N GLN A 366 15.65 3.04 -16.18
CA GLN A 366 15.09 2.23 -15.11
C GLN A 366 15.08 2.98 -13.77
N VAL A 367 13.95 2.88 -13.08
CA VAL A 367 13.75 3.47 -11.74
C VAL A 367 14.72 2.91 -10.70
N SER A 368 15.13 1.64 -10.85
CA SER A 368 16.05 0.95 -9.94
C SER A 368 17.35 1.68 -9.72
N ASP A 369 17.79 2.45 -10.71
CA ASP A 369 19.07 3.13 -10.71
C ASP A 369 19.06 4.34 -9.76
N ILE A 370 17.89 4.83 -9.31
CA ILE A 370 17.74 5.91 -8.29
C ILE A 370 17.59 5.33 -6.88
N HIS A 371 17.34 4.02 -6.72
CA HIS A 371 17.08 3.44 -5.41
C HIS A 371 18.21 3.66 -4.38
N PRO A 372 19.51 3.56 -4.73
CA PRO A 372 20.59 3.87 -3.78
C PRO A 372 20.51 5.30 -3.25
N TYR A 373 20.23 6.27 -4.13
CA TYR A 373 20.08 7.67 -3.77
C TYR A 373 18.84 7.91 -2.89
N HIS A 374 17.70 7.31 -3.25
CA HIS A 374 16.49 7.37 -2.43
C HIS A 374 16.71 6.82 -1.02
N ILE A 375 17.41 5.69 -0.88
CA ILE A 375 17.76 5.11 0.42
C ILE A 375 18.69 6.04 1.20
N SER A 376 19.66 6.66 0.53
CA SER A 376 20.57 7.63 1.15
C SER A 376 19.83 8.82 1.75
N GLY A 377 18.83 9.36 1.05
CA GLY A 377 18.00 10.49 1.49
C GLY A 377 17.11 10.20 2.71
N LEU A 378 16.96 8.95 3.13
CA LEU A 378 16.31 8.59 4.39
C LEU A 378 17.14 8.98 5.62
N THR A 379 18.39 9.39 5.44
CA THR A 379 19.22 9.98 6.48
C THR A 379 19.18 11.50 6.38
N MET A 380 18.75 12.18 7.45
CA MET A 380 18.67 13.64 7.46
C MET A 380 20.03 14.26 7.15
N GLY A 381 20.05 15.28 6.29
CA GLY A 381 21.27 15.95 5.83
C GLY A 381 21.81 15.42 4.50
N ASN A 382 21.48 14.19 4.12
CA ASN A 382 21.75 13.70 2.76
C ASN A 382 20.68 14.21 1.80
N ALA A 383 21.12 14.63 0.60
CA ALA A 383 20.21 14.99 -0.48
C ALA A 383 19.22 13.84 -0.77
N ALA A 384 18.06 14.20 -1.29
CA ALA A 384 16.97 13.26 -1.55
C ALA A 384 16.40 13.51 -2.95
N PRO A 385 16.22 12.46 -3.78
CA PRO A 385 15.80 12.61 -5.18
C PRO A 385 14.44 13.27 -5.35
N GLN A 386 13.56 13.14 -4.35
CA GLN A 386 12.26 13.81 -4.39
C GLN A 386 12.38 15.33 -4.42
N VAL A 387 13.42 15.91 -3.80
CA VAL A 387 13.65 17.37 -3.84
C VAL A 387 14.15 17.78 -5.22
N ASP A 388 15.06 17.02 -5.85
CA ASP A 388 15.46 17.25 -7.24
C ASP A 388 14.22 17.22 -8.17
N LEU A 389 13.32 16.25 -7.98
CA LEU A 389 12.11 16.09 -8.80
C LEU A 389 11.10 17.23 -8.61
N PHE A 390 10.95 17.74 -7.39
CA PHE A 390 10.11 18.91 -7.12
C PHE A 390 10.73 20.22 -7.62
N ALA A 391 12.05 20.33 -7.60
CA ALA A 391 12.76 21.53 -8.08
C ALA A 391 12.80 21.61 -9.61
N TYR A 392 12.85 20.47 -10.29
CA TYR A 392 13.13 20.45 -11.72
C TYR A 392 12.05 21.12 -12.58
N GLU A 393 12.47 22.02 -13.48
CA GLU A 393 11.58 22.88 -14.28
C GLU A 393 10.55 22.09 -15.11
N HIS A 394 10.93 20.92 -15.63
CA HIS A 394 10.06 20.09 -16.46
C HIS A 394 9.25 19.06 -15.67
N LEU A 395 9.34 19.03 -14.35
CA LEU A 395 8.51 18.20 -13.48
C LEU A 395 7.80 19.06 -12.44
N GLY A 396 8.38 19.19 -11.24
CA GLY A 396 7.78 19.97 -10.17
C GLY A 396 7.57 21.43 -10.54
N GLY A 397 8.50 22.04 -11.28
CA GLY A 397 8.39 23.43 -11.75
C GLY A 397 7.09 23.68 -12.50
N LYS A 398 6.70 22.79 -13.44
CA LYS A 398 5.45 22.94 -14.19
C LYS A 398 4.26 22.12 -13.67
N THR A 399 4.30 21.66 -12.42
CA THR A 399 3.16 20.95 -11.83
C THR A 399 2.07 21.92 -11.41
N LEU A 400 0.93 21.84 -12.10
CA LEU A 400 -0.25 22.67 -11.90
C LEU A 400 -1.02 22.27 -10.64
N LEU A 401 -1.13 20.95 -10.39
CA LEU A 401 -1.93 20.36 -9.33
C LEU A 401 -1.33 19.04 -8.85
N PHE A 402 -1.26 18.87 -7.53
CA PHE A 402 -1.04 17.61 -6.85
C PHE A 402 -2.38 17.06 -6.36
N LEU A 403 -2.77 15.88 -6.87
CA LEU A 403 -4.03 15.21 -6.60
C LEU A 403 -3.79 13.85 -5.96
N GLY A 404 -3.76 13.81 -4.63
CA GLY A 404 -3.61 12.58 -3.87
C GLY A 404 -4.85 11.71 -3.92
N ASP A 405 -4.72 10.51 -4.50
CA ASP A 405 -5.77 9.49 -4.49
C ASP A 405 -5.62 8.59 -3.25
N GLY A 406 -6.49 8.83 -2.27
CA GLY A 406 -6.65 8.06 -1.05
C GLY A 406 -8.00 7.35 -0.99
N THR A 407 -8.62 6.99 -2.11
CA THR A 407 -9.87 6.19 -2.09
C THR A 407 -9.62 4.84 -1.41
N PHE A 408 -8.52 4.17 -1.79
CA PHE A 408 -7.97 3.00 -1.11
C PHE A 408 -6.53 3.25 -0.68
N ALA A 409 -6.26 3.22 0.63
CA ALA A 409 -4.91 3.34 1.19
C ALA A 409 -4.25 1.98 1.47
N THR A 410 -2.95 1.99 1.78
CA THR A 410 -2.22 0.78 2.19
C THR A 410 -1.56 0.96 3.56
N LYS A 411 -1.55 -0.11 4.38
CA LYS A 411 -1.00 -0.09 5.75
C LYS A 411 0.37 -0.73 5.91
N VAL A 412 0.69 -1.72 5.10
CA VAL A 412 1.84 -2.62 5.35
C VAL A 412 2.88 -2.52 4.23
N ASP A 413 2.42 -2.43 2.99
CA ASP A 413 3.25 -2.40 1.80
C ASP A 413 2.66 -1.41 0.78
N HIS A 414 3.16 -1.43 -0.46
CA HIS A 414 2.74 -0.54 -1.54
C HIS A 414 1.64 -1.15 -2.45
N LYS A 415 1.06 -2.28 -2.06
CA LYS A 415 0.19 -3.15 -2.87
C LYS A 415 -1.15 -3.42 -2.20
N THR A 416 -1.12 -3.90 -0.97
CA THR A 416 -2.26 -4.43 -0.24
C THR A 416 -3.12 -3.31 0.30
N ILE A 417 -4.28 -3.09 -0.33
CA ILE A 417 -5.30 -2.18 0.18
C ILE A 417 -5.73 -2.56 1.59
N ALA A 418 -6.02 -1.56 2.42
CA ALA A 418 -6.41 -1.75 3.80
C ALA A 418 -7.39 -0.67 4.26
N LYS A 419 -8.35 -1.10 5.09
CA LYS A 419 -9.28 -0.21 5.79
C LYS A 419 -8.58 0.46 6.95
N PHE A 420 -8.89 1.73 7.20
CA PHE A 420 -8.33 2.49 8.30
C PHE A 420 -9.22 2.38 9.53
N LEU A 421 -8.59 2.15 10.69
CA LEU A 421 -9.29 2.05 11.97
C LEU A 421 -9.50 3.43 12.58
N MET A 422 -8.65 4.41 12.26
CA MET A 422 -8.76 5.76 12.83
C MET A 422 -10.08 6.43 12.45
N TYR A 423 -10.53 7.33 13.31
CA TYR A 423 -11.63 8.24 13.01
C TYR A 423 -11.26 9.15 11.81
N PRO A 424 -12.17 9.40 10.84
CA PRO A 424 -13.58 9.01 10.80
C PRO A 424 -13.85 7.69 10.04
N PHE A 425 -12.83 7.00 9.56
CA PHE A 425 -12.96 5.84 8.68
C PHE A 425 -13.60 4.63 9.36
N ASN A 426 -13.32 4.40 10.64
CA ASN A 426 -14.04 3.43 11.47
C ASN A 426 -14.09 2.02 10.86
N ASP A 427 -12.91 1.49 10.52
CA ASP A 427 -12.74 0.23 9.82
C ASP A 427 -13.45 0.23 8.45
N ASP A 428 -13.16 1.27 7.66
CA ASP A 428 -13.61 1.41 6.27
C ASP A 428 -12.45 1.86 5.37
N TRP A 429 -12.65 1.84 4.06
CA TRP A 429 -11.71 2.42 3.11
C TRP A 429 -11.56 3.92 3.37
N THR A 430 -10.40 4.45 3.02
CA THR A 430 -10.07 5.84 3.31
C THR A 430 -10.93 6.81 2.52
N ASN A 431 -11.48 6.45 1.36
CA ASN A 431 -12.52 7.24 0.68
C ASN A 431 -12.16 8.73 0.54
N SER A 432 -10.89 9.02 0.29
CA SER A 432 -10.31 10.36 0.44
C SER A 432 -9.66 10.86 -0.85
N LEU A 433 -9.78 12.16 -1.11
CA LEU A 433 -9.01 12.88 -2.12
C LEU A 433 -8.26 14.05 -1.46
N PHE A 434 -7.05 14.33 -1.93
CA PHE A 434 -6.20 15.43 -1.45
C PHE A 434 -5.83 16.37 -2.59
N PHE A 435 -6.04 17.67 -2.42
CA PHE A 435 -5.76 18.68 -3.45
C PHE A 435 -4.79 19.73 -2.92
N SER A 436 -3.77 20.06 -3.71
CA SER A 436 -2.80 21.11 -3.37
C SER A 436 -2.05 21.61 -4.62
N GLN A 437 -1.55 22.85 -4.56
CA GLN A 437 -0.49 23.33 -5.46
C GLN A 437 0.87 23.37 -4.77
N ASP A 438 0.93 23.08 -3.47
CA ASP A 438 2.12 22.96 -2.67
C ASP A 438 2.51 21.47 -2.52
N PRO A 439 3.63 21.01 -3.11
CA PRO A 439 4.06 19.61 -3.07
C PRO A 439 4.46 19.15 -1.66
N VAL A 440 5.01 20.05 -0.85
CA VAL A 440 5.51 19.74 0.48
C VAL A 440 4.34 19.60 1.44
N ALA A 441 3.37 20.51 1.37
CA ALA A 441 2.20 20.50 2.24
C ALA A 441 1.34 19.25 2.02
N VAL A 442 1.06 18.88 0.76
CA VAL A 442 0.20 17.71 0.47
C VAL A 442 0.84 16.40 0.91
N ASP A 443 2.14 16.23 0.68
CA ASP A 443 2.84 15.03 1.13
C ASP A 443 2.99 15.00 2.66
N SER A 444 3.08 16.16 3.32
CA SER A 444 3.04 16.25 4.80
C SER A 444 1.70 15.78 5.36
N VAL A 445 0.59 16.26 4.80
CA VAL A 445 -0.76 15.84 5.22
C VAL A 445 -0.97 14.35 4.95
N MET A 446 -0.65 13.86 3.75
CA MET A 446 -0.80 12.43 3.43
C MET A 446 0.10 11.54 4.31
N TYR A 447 1.31 11.97 4.65
CA TYR A 447 2.18 11.29 5.60
C TYR A 447 1.54 11.21 6.99
N ASP A 448 0.97 12.32 7.45
CA ASP A 448 0.26 12.42 8.73
C ASP A 448 -0.91 11.42 8.83
N PHE A 449 -1.72 11.27 7.77
CA PHE A 449 -2.78 10.24 7.71
C PHE A 449 -2.21 8.82 7.87
N LEU A 450 -1.11 8.49 7.19
CA LEU A 450 -0.45 7.19 7.32
C LEU A 450 0.10 6.99 8.74
N LEU A 451 0.68 8.03 9.34
CA LEU A 451 1.27 7.96 10.67
C LEU A 451 0.19 7.77 11.75
N ALA A 452 -0.89 8.58 11.73
CA ALA A 452 -1.94 8.50 12.74
C ALA A 452 -2.76 7.20 12.69
N GLU A 453 -2.87 6.57 11.52
CA GLU A 453 -3.45 5.23 11.42
C GLU A 453 -2.60 4.15 12.12
N GLY A 454 -1.34 4.45 12.44
CA GLY A 454 -0.41 3.47 13.01
C GLY A 454 0.23 2.58 11.95
N THR A 455 0.32 3.05 10.69
CA THR A 455 1.09 2.35 9.66
C THR A 455 2.60 2.41 9.90
N ASN A 456 3.05 3.30 10.80
CA ASN A 456 4.43 3.46 11.25
C ASN A 456 5.43 3.69 10.09
N PRO A 457 5.23 4.72 9.24
CA PRO A 457 6.30 5.16 8.37
C PRO A 457 7.49 5.62 9.22
N ILE A 458 8.71 5.39 8.77
CA ILE A 458 9.89 5.88 9.52
C ILE A 458 10.00 7.41 9.42
N GLU A 459 10.61 8.05 10.42
CA GLU A 459 10.94 9.48 10.40
C GLU A 459 11.71 9.85 9.11
N GLY A 460 12.71 9.05 8.74
CA GLY A 460 13.53 9.29 7.55
C GLY A 460 12.75 9.40 6.23
N ALA A 461 11.56 8.83 6.16
CA ALA A 461 10.72 8.87 4.97
C ALA A 461 10.17 10.28 4.67
N GLN A 462 10.21 11.20 5.64
CA GLN A 462 9.77 12.60 5.48
C GLN A 462 10.92 13.58 5.25
N ASN A 463 12.19 13.15 5.32
CA ASN A 463 13.33 14.07 5.26
C ASN A 463 13.36 14.94 4.00
N TYR A 464 12.83 14.44 2.87
CA TYR A 464 12.73 15.23 1.66
C TYR A 464 11.76 16.41 1.82
N LEU A 465 10.75 16.32 2.70
CA LEU A 465 9.84 17.42 3.03
C LEU A 465 10.57 18.52 3.79
N HIS A 466 11.40 18.16 4.77
CA HIS A 466 12.24 19.13 5.48
C HIS A 466 13.21 19.83 4.53
N GLN A 467 13.84 19.06 3.64
CA GLN A 467 14.82 19.59 2.69
C GLN A 467 14.16 20.38 1.55
N ALA A 468 12.95 20.06 1.13
CA ALA A 468 12.19 20.86 0.16
C ALA A 468 11.65 22.14 0.80
N ALA A 469 11.24 22.09 2.07
CA ALA A 469 10.81 23.25 2.83
C ALA A 469 11.98 24.22 3.09
N VAL A 470 13.14 23.69 3.48
CA VAL A 470 14.37 24.47 3.76
C VAL A 470 15.55 23.86 2.99
N PRO A 471 15.72 24.21 1.69
CA PRO A 471 16.78 23.67 0.87
C PRO A 471 18.17 24.01 1.38
N GLN A 472 19.07 23.02 1.32
CA GLN A 472 20.48 23.24 1.60
C GLN A 472 21.12 24.03 0.45
N PRO A 473 21.95 25.05 0.75
CA PRO A 473 22.66 25.80 -0.29
C PRO A 473 23.58 24.90 -1.13
N ASN A 474 23.58 25.12 -2.44
CA ASN A 474 24.48 24.45 -3.40
C ASN A 474 24.35 22.91 -3.47
N VAL A 475 23.15 22.38 -3.23
CA VAL A 475 22.90 20.93 -3.29
C VAL A 475 22.14 20.55 -4.57
N TYR A 476 20.94 21.10 -4.77
CA TYR A 476 20.06 20.70 -5.86
C TYR A 476 20.19 21.65 -7.05
N ASP A 477 20.61 21.13 -8.21
CA ASP A 477 20.68 21.81 -9.51
C ASP A 477 20.28 20.81 -10.61
N PRO A 478 18.97 20.46 -10.70
CA PRO A 478 18.52 19.43 -11.62
C PRO A 478 18.58 19.84 -13.10
N GLU A 479 18.70 21.14 -13.38
CA GLU A 479 18.93 21.76 -14.68
C GLU A 479 20.40 21.63 -15.13
N HIS A 480 21.34 21.53 -14.18
CA HIS A 480 22.79 21.54 -14.42
C HIS A 480 23.26 22.82 -15.13
N ASP A 481 22.73 23.96 -14.70
CA ASP A 481 23.09 25.28 -15.25
C ASP A 481 23.91 26.14 -14.28
N GLY A 482 24.16 25.63 -13.06
CA GLY A 482 24.85 26.34 -11.98
C GLY A 482 23.92 27.14 -11.06
N THR A 483 22.61 27.13 -11.31
CA THR A 483 21.59 27.77 -10.47
C THR A 483 21.01 26.75 -9.50
N TYR A 484 21.49 26.80 -8.26
CA TYR A 484 21.01 25.89 -7.23
C TYR A 484 19.68 26.35 -6.63
N LEU A 485 18.82 25.39 -6.29
CA LEU A 485 17.64 25.61 -5.48
C LEU A 485 18.02 26.35 -4.19
N SER A 486 17.43 27.53 -3.99
CA SER A 486 17.73 28.40 -2.86
C SER A 486 16.50 28.92 -2.13
N THR A 487 15.31 28.63 -2.66
CA THR A 487 14.01 29.02 -2.10
C THR A 487 13.20 27.81 -1.73
N SER A 488 12.34 27.96 -0.74
CA SER A 488 11.41 26.92 -0.33
C SER A 488 10.54 26.44 -1.50
N LEU A 489 10.30 25.14 -1.58
CA LEU A 489 9.36 24.53 -2.54
C LEU A 489 7.94 24.38 -1.96
N GLY A 490 7.77 24.68 -0.66
CA GLY A 490 6.50 24.51 0.03
C GLY A 490 6.64 24.49 1.56
N VAL A 491 5.52 24.43 2.25
CA VAL A 491 5.49 24.38 3.72
C VAL A 491 5.37 22.94 4.24
N HIS A 492 6.22 22.59 5.21
CA HIS A 492 6.15 21.34 5.95
C HIS A 492 5.75 21.61 7.41
N GLU A 493 4.85 20.81 7.94
CA GLU A 493 4.40 20.81 9.33
C GLU A 493 3.70 19.48 9.64
N HIS A 494 3.65 19.10 10.92
CA HIS A 494 2.83 17.99 11.40
C HIS A 494 1.60 18.46 12.17
N TRP A 495 0.50 17.74 12.01
CA TRP A 495 -0.73 18.04 12.71
C TRP A 495 -0.70 17.75 14.22
N ASP A 496 -1.54 18.47 14.96
CA ASP A 496 -1.86 18.15 16.34
C ASP A 496 -2.97 17.08 16.41
N GLN A 497 -2.61 15.85 16.79
CA GLN A 497 -3.54 14.74 16.87
C GLN A 497 -4.65 14.92 17.92
N THR A 498 -4.48 15.85 18.88
CA THR A 498 -5.50 16.16 19.90
C THR A 498 -6.63 17.03 19.35
N VAL A 499 -6.41 17.67 18.19
CA VAL A 499 -7.40 18.47 17.50
C VAL A 499 -8.21 17.58 16.55
N ASN A 500 -9.52 17.85 16.46
CA ASN A 500 -10.43 17.15 15.55
C ASN A 500 -9.89 17.17 14.11
N ILE A 501 -9.91 16.02 13.44
CA ILE A 501 -9.36 15.84 12.09
C ILE A 501 -10.00 16.74 11.02
N PHE A 502 -11.24 17.18 11.21
CA PHE A 502 -11.90 18.11 10.30
C PHE A 502 -11.55 19.59 10.57
N SER A 503 -10.95 19.91 11.72
CA SER A 503 -10.62 21.29 12.07
C SER A 503 -9.37 21.79 11.34
N ALA A 504 -9.43 23.00 10.80
CA ALA A 504 -8.27 23.72 10.27
C ALA A 504 -7.19 23.95 11.34
N ASP A 505 -7.57 24.02 12.63
CA ASP A 505 -6.66 24.22 13.76
C ASP A 505 -5.73 23.03 14.02
N ARG A 506 -5.81 21.95 13.22
CA ARG A 506 -4.85 20.85 13.28
C ARG A 506 -3.43 21.29 12.94
N TYR A 507 -3.33 22.25 12.04
CA TYR A 507 -2.08 22.86 11.61
C TYR A 507 -2.01 24.31 12.12
N SER A 508 -0.87 24.97 11.99
CA SER A 508 -0.74 26.37 12.43
C SER A 508 -1.48 27.35 11.53
N GLY A 509 -1.85 26.93 10.32
CA GLY A 509 -2.51 27.76 9.33
C GLY A 509 -1.62 28.89 8.79
N PRO A 510 -2.12 29.69 7.82
CA PRO A 510 -1.36 30.78 7.23
C PRO A 510 -0.83 31.80 8.23
N SER A 511 -1.59 32.10 9.29
CA SER A 511 -1.17 33.05 10.33
C SER A 511 0.05 32.62 11.12
N GLY A 512 0.29 31.31 11.22
CA GLY A 512 1.48 30.73 11.83
C GLY A 512 2.57 30.36 10.82
N ASN A 513 2.43 30.75 9.56
CA ASN A 513 3.26 30.29 8.43
C ASN A 513 3.21 28.76 8.22
N GLY A 514 2.14 28.10 8.65
CA GLY A 514 1.94 26.65 8.52
C GLY A 514 1.01 26.26 7.38
N ILE A 515 0.63 24.98 7.37
CA ILE A 515 -0.26 24.40 6.35
C ILE A 515 -1.67 24.98 6.50
N ASP A 516 -2.26 25.47 5.40
CA ASP A 516 -3.68 25.90 5.34
C ASP A 516 -4.57 24.69 5.07
N TYR A 517 -4.92 23.99 6.14
CA TYR A 517 -5.70 22.76 6.04
C TYR A 517 -7.19 23.05 5.90
N ARG A 518 -7.81 22.44 4.88
CA ARG A 518 -9.26 22.47 4.64
C ARG A 518 -9.78 21.05 4.56
N SER A 519 -10.97 20.83 5.11
CA SER A 519 -11.62 19.52 5.11
C SER A 519 -13.04 19.62 4.59
N SER A 520 -13.54 18.51 4.05
CA SER A 520 -14.95 18.32 3.71
C SER A 520 -15.37 16.89 4.04
N GLY A 521 -16.64 16.72 4.47
CA GLY A 521 -17.22 15.43 4.77
C GLY A 521 -17.59 15.21 6.24
N GLU A 522 -17.49 16.23 7.10
CA GLU A 522 -17.89 16.13 8.51
C GLU A 522 -19.38 15.75 8.65
N GLU A 523 -20.22 16.14 7.69
CA GLU A 523 -21.63 15.79 7.60
C GLU A 523 -21.90 14.27 7.46
N PHE A 524 -20.92 13.52 6.95
CA PHE A 524 -21.00 12.06 6.79
C PHE A 524 -20.54 11.30 8.03
N VAL A 525 -20.01 12.00 9.04
CA VAL A 525 -19.53 11.37 10.27
C VAL A 525 -20.64 10.57 10.94
N ARG A 526 -20.27 9.36 11.39
CA ARG A 526 -21.11 8.47 12.20
C ARG A 526 -20.30 7.96 13.40
N PRO A 527 -20.93 7.72 14.56
CA PRO A 527 -20.27 7.05 15.67
C PRO A 527 -19.73 5.68 15.25
N GLY A 528 -18.44 5.43 15.52
CA GLY A 528 -17.76 4.19 15.16
C GLY A 528 -17.39 3.37 16.38
N VAL A 529 -17.40 2.05 16.24
CA VAL A 529 -16.70 1.15 17.15
C VAL A 529 -15.82 0.23 16.31
N VAL A 530 -14.58 -0.01 16.71
CA VAL A 530 -13.62 -0.84 15.98
C VAL A 530 -12.98 -1.87 16.90
N ILE A 531 -12.64 -3.03 16.34
CA ILE A 531 -11.85 -4.05 17.02
C ILE A 531 -10.38 -3.70 16.83
N THR A 532 -9.67 -3.37 17.90
CA THR A 532 -8.24 -3.02 17.86
C THR A 532 -7.35 -4.22 18.12
N THR A 533 -7.85 -5.21 18.87
CA THR A 533 -7.21 -6.51 19.05
C THR A 533 -8.27 -7.61 18.94
N PRO A 534 -8.09 -8.66 18.12
CA PRO A 534 -7.00 -8.83 17.14
C PRO A 534 -7.14 -7.92 15.91
N LEU A 535 -6.01 -7.62 15.27
CA LEU A 535 -5.96 -6.98 13.96
C LEU A 535 -6.30 -7.98 12.83
N GLU A 536 -6.85 -7.45 11.74
CA GLU A 536 -7.07 -8.24 10.53
C GLU A 536 -5.75 -8.71 9.92
N LYS A 537 -5.71 -9.96 9.41
CA LYS A 537 -4.54 -10.55 8.73
C LYS A 537 -3.28 -10.59 9.61
N HIS A 538 -3.43 -10.88 10.89
CA HIS A 538 -2.32 -11.02 11.85
C HIS A 538 -2.30 -12.39 12.55
N LEU A 539 -1.12 -12.85 12.98
CA LEU A 539 -0.95 -14.06 13.79
C LEU A 539 -0.76 -13.70 15.27
N TYR A 540 -1.60 -14.23 16.14
CA TYR A 540 -1.50 -14.07 17.59
C TYR A 540 -1.11 -15.38 18.27
N LEU A 541 -0.10 -15.34 19.14
CA LEU A 541 0.31 -16.45 20.01
C LEU A 541 0.14 -16.05 21.48
N PHE A 542 -0.83 -16.67 22.17
CA PHE A 542 -1.16 -16.42 23.58
C PHE A 542 -1.39 -14.95 23.93
N GLY A 543 -1.96 -14.20 22.98
CA GLY A 543 -2.30 -12.78 23.10
C GLY A 543 -1.23 -11.84 22.56
N THR A 544 -0.08 -12.35 22.16
CA THR A 544 0.99 -11.54 21.54
C THR A 544 0.87 -11.57 20.03
N ASP A 545 0.77 -10.40 19.42
CA ASP A 545 0.85 -10.23 17.96
C ASP A 545 2.24 -10.64 17.44
N ARG A 546 2.26 -11.40 16.36
CA ARG A 546 3.46 -11.86 15.65
C ARG A 546 3.56 -11.27 14.25
N GLY A 547 2.70 -10.32 13.90
CA GLY A 547 2.72 -9.61 12.62
C GLY A 547 1.84 -10.27 11.57
N ALA A 548 2.06 -9.81 10.33
CA ALA A 548 1.21 -10.13 9.19
C ALA A 548 1.11 -11.64 8.91
N PHE A 549 -0.09 -12.08 8.60
CA PHE A 549 -0.45 -13.46 8.27
C PHE A 549 -1.60 -13.44 7.23
N PRO A 550 -1.71 -14.41 6.31
CA PRO A 550 -2.75 -14.37 5.26
C PRO A 550 -4.21 -14.21 5.71
N PHE A 551 -4.50 -14.46 6.98
CA PHE A 551 -5.79 -14.28 7.65
C PHE A 551 -5.56 -14.09 9.16
N THR A 552 -6.54 -13.59 9.92
CA THR A 552 -6.37 -13.46 11.37
C THR A 552 -6.37 -14.84 12.03
N MET A 553 -5.23 -15.25 12.60
CA MET A 553 -5.03 -16.53 13.26
C MET A 553 -4.68 -16.31 14.73
N ILE A 554 -5.36 -17.01 15.62
CA ILE A 554 -5.20 -16.90 17.07
C ILE A 554 -4.89 -18.27 17.65
N ILE A 555 -3.77 -18.38 18.34
CA ILE A 555 -3.37 -19.60 19.07
C ILE A 555 -3.36 -19.31 20.57
N GLY A 556 -4.24 -19.94 21.34
CA GLY A 556 -4.36 -19.72 22.78
C GLY A 556 -5.18 -18.48 23.16
N LYS A 557 -5.02 -17.98 24.39
CA LYS A 557 -5.77 -16.83 24.92
C LYS A 557 -5.54 -15.57 24.09
N ILE A 558 -6.54 -14.68 24.03
CA ILE A 558 -6.40 -13.35 23.41
C ILE A 558 -7.31 -12.32 24.10
N PRO A 559 -6.85 -11.08 24.35
CA PRO A 559 -7.75 -9.98 24.65
C PRO A 559 -8.46 -9.54 23.36
N VAL A 560 -9.79 -9.44 23.41
CA VAL A 560 -10.57 -8.78 22.37
C VAL A 560 -10.84 -7.37 22.85
N GLU A 561 -10.23 -6.39 22.18
CA GLU A 561 -10.23 -4.99 22.58
C GLU A 561 -11.08 -4.18 21.59
N ALA A 562 -11.92 -3.30 22.14
CA ALA A 562 -12.77 -2.42 21.37
C ALA A 562 -12.43 -0.97 21.66
N GLN A 563 -12.37 -0.16 20.59
CA GLN A 563 -12.23 1.29 20.69
C GLN A 563 -13.44 1.96 20.06
N VAL A 564 -13.93 3.01 20.70
CA VAL A 564 -14.98 3.87 20.15
C VAL A 564 -14.32 5.08 19.53
N ASN A 565 -14.76 5.42 18.33
CA ASN A 565 -14.23 6.50 17.53
C ASN A 565 -15.28 7.59 17.33
N GLY A 566 -14.85 8.84 17.52
CA GLY A 566 -15.68 10.05 17.39
C GLY A 566 -16.33 10.46 18.70
N ASP A 567 -16.68 11.76 18.79
CA ASP A 567 -17.22 12.39 20.01
C ASP A 567 -18.75 12.40 20.07
N VAL A 568 -19.42 11.63 19.20
CA VAL A 568 -20.87 11.66 19.06
C VAL A 568 -21.52 10.73 20.10
N GLY A 569 -21.77 11.28 21.29
CA GLY A 569 -22.53 10.65 22.36
C GLY A 569 -21.70 9.86 23.38
N THR A 570 -22.30 9.61 24.55
CA THR A 570 -21.64 8.83 25.62
C THR A 570 -21.99 7.35 25.48
N VAL A 571 -20.97 6.51 25.35
CA VAL A 571 -21.14 5.05 25.28
C VAL A 571 -21.51 4.53 26.67
N GLN A 572 -22.65 3.83 26.77
CA GLN A 572 -23.10 3.23 28.03
C GLN A 572 -22.47 1.85 28.26
N LYS A 573 -22.28 1.08 27.18
CA LYS A 573 -21.69 -0.26 27.22
C LYS A 573 -21.21 -0.71 25.85
N ILE A 574 -20.26 -1.65 25.84
CA ILE A 574 -19.89 -2.46 24.68
C ILE A 574 -20.20 -3.93 24.97
N GLU A 575 -20.89 -4.58 24.04
CA GLU A 575 -21.18 -6.01 24.09
C GLU A 575 -20.27 -6.76 23.12
N PHE A 576 -19.63 -7.82 23.61
CA PHE A 576 -18.73 -8.70 22.86
C PHE A 576 -19.43 -10.01 22.55
N TYR A 577 -19.48 -10.36 21.27
CA TYR A 577 -20.12 -11.56 20.76
C TYR A 577 -19.10 -12.46 20.06
N LYS A 578 -19.31 -13.76 20.23
CA LYS A 578 -18.67 -14.81 19.44
C LYS A 578 -19.76 -15.67 18.79
N ASP A 579 -19.75 -15.77 17.46
CA ASP A 579 -20.71 -16.56 16.68
C ASP A 579 -22.17 -16.27 17.09
N SER A 580 -22.53 -14.98 17.13
CA SER A 580 -23.84 -14.45 17.56
C SER A 580 -24.20 -14.70 19.04
N THR A 581 -23.32 -15.31 19.83
CA THR A 581 -23.53 -15.54 21.27
C THR A 581 -22.81 -14.47 22.08
N LEU A 582 -23.54 -13.73 22.92
CA LEU A 582 -22.97 -12.76 23.84
C LEU A 582 -21.98 -13.44 24.80
N GLN A 583 -20.77 -12.91 24.89
CA GLN A 583 -19.70 -13.43 25.74
C GLN A 583 -19.43 -12.52 26.94
N PHE A 584 -19.51 -11.21 26.75
CA PHE A 584 -19.19 -10.22 27.76
C PHE A 584 -19.88 -8.89 27.47
N THR A 585 -20.22 -8.14 28.53
CA THR A 585 -20.69 -6.76 28.45
C THR A 585 -19.77 -5.94 29.32
N ASP A 586 -19.13 -4.93 28.72
CA ASP A 586 -18.24 -4.01 29.40
C ASP A 586 -18.87 -2.63 29.46
N THR A 587 -18.82 -1.98 30.61
CA THR A 587 -19.44 -0.66 30.86
C THR A 587 -18.41 0.43 31.11
N GLU A 588 -17.13 0.08 31.25
CA GLU A 588 -16.06 1.03 31.58
C GLU A 588 -14.89 0.87 30.62
N ALA A 589 -14.33 1.98 30.14
CA ALA A 589 -13.15 1.95 29.30
C ALA A 589 -11.87 1.70 30.14
N PRO A 590 -10.84 1.01 29.63
CA PRO A 590 -10.76 0.41 28.29
C PRO A 590 -11.65 -0.85 28.15
N TYR A 591 -12.39 -0.95 27.04
CA TYR A 591 -13.36 -2.02 26.81
C TYR A 591 -12.67 -3.31 26.33
N ILE A 592 -12.64 -4.34 27.17
CA ILE A 592 -11.84 -5.55 26.91
C ILE A 592 -12.57 -6.82 27.34
N TRP A 593 -12.65 -7.79 26.42
CA TRP A 593 -13.05 -9.15 26.72
C TRP A 593 -11.90 -10.15 26.52
N THR A 594 -11.47 -10.84 27.57
CA THR A 594 -10.44 -11.91 27.42
C THR A 594 -11.06 -13.23 26.95
N TRP A 595 -10.76 -13.62 25.72
CA TRP A 595 -11.13 -14.92 25.17
C TRP A 595 -10.08 -15.99 25.49
N ASN A 596 -10.28 -16.69 26.61
CA ASN A 596 -9.42 -17.80 27.05
C ASN A 596 -10.01 -19.21 26.79
N LYS A 597 -11.28 -19.29 26.38
CA LYS A 597 -11.93 -20.58 26.12
C LYS A 597 -11.39 -21.22 24.84
N VAL A 598 -11.14 -22.53 24.93
CA VAL A 598 -10.81 -23.36 23.78
C VAL A 598 -11.89 -23.25 22.73
N SER A 599 -11.49 -22.98 21.49
CA SER A 599 -12.35 -22.99 20.32
C SER A 599 -11.52 -23.36 19.10
N PHE A 600 -12.17 -23.94 18.10
CA PHE A 600 -11.52 -24.47 16.90
C PHE A 600 -12.19 -23.90 15.66
N PHE A 601 -11.38 -23.68 14.63
CA PHE A 601 -11.78 -23.21 13.30
C PHE A 601 -12.14 -21.72 13.26
N ARG A 602 -12.98 -21.36 12.31
CA ARG A 602 -13.38 -20.00 11.98
C ARG A 602 -14.49 -19.55 12.93
N HIS A 603 -14.34 -18.34 13.47
CA HIS A 603 -15.30 -17.66 14.32
C HIS A 603 -15.56 -16.25 13.82
N THR A 604 -16.74 -15.73 14.14
CA THR A 604 -17.06 -14.30 13.96
C THR A 604 -17.00 -13.62 15.32
N LEU A 605 -16.11 -12.65 15.46
CA LEU A 605 -16.12 -11.69 16.55
C LEU A 605 -16.98 -10.51 16.14
N LYS A 606 -17.89 -10.10 17.02
CA LYS A 606 -18.71 -8.90 16.81
C LYS A 606 -18.72 -8.09 18.10
N ILE A 607 -18.56 -6.78 17.95
CA ILE A 607 -18.71 -5.81 19.03
C ILE A 607 -19.89 -4.89 18.71
N ILE A 608 -20.65 -4.51 19.74
CA ILE A 608 -21.76 -3.55 19.61
C ILE A 608 -21.60 -2.52 20.72
N ALA A 609 -21.41 -1.26 20.35
CA ALA A 609 -21.42 -0.13 21.29
C ALA A 609 -22.82 0.48 21.33
N TYR A 610 -23.35 0.68 22.54
CA TYR A 610 -24.67 1.27 22.78
C TYR A 610 -24.52 2.66 23.39
N TYR A 611 -25.19 3.65 22.79
CA TYR A 611 -25.26 5.02 23.30
C TYR A 611 -26.56 5.25 24.10
N ASP A 612 -27.62 4.56 23.70
CA ASP A 612 -28.89 4.46 24.42
C ASP A 612 -29.63 3.16 24.04
N SER A 613 -30.93 3.06 24.33
CA SER A 613 -31.75 1.88 24.03
C SER A 613 -32.05 1.65 22.54
N VAL A 614 -31.80 2.64 21.68
CA VAL A 614 -32.11 2.63 20.24
C VAL A 614 -30.84 2.81 19.41
N ASN A 615 -29.94 3.69 19.83
CA ASN A 615 -28.74 4.06 19.09
C ASN A 615 -27.58 3.14 19.45
N SER A 616 -27.07 2.43 18.44
CA SER A 616 -25.91 1.55 18.55
C SER A 616 -25.10 1.55 17.26
N THR A 617 -23.81 1.22 17.39
CA THR A 617 -22.91 0.97 16.26
C THR A 617 -22.22 -0.37 16.47
N SER A 618 -21.82 -1.04 15.40
CA SER A 618 -21.24 -2.37 15.50
C SER A 618 -20.14 -2.59 14.49
N ASN A 619 -19.19 -3.43 14.87
CA ASN A 619 -18.12 -3.89 14.01
C ASN A 619 -17.93 -5.40 14.20
N GLN A 620 -17.47 -6.08 13.16
CA GLN A 620 -17.24 -7.51 13.21
C GLN A 620 -16.07 -7.90 12.33
N MET A 621 -15.39 -8.96 12.73
CA MET A 621 -14.30 -9.55 11.96
C MET A 621 -14.36 -11.07 12.02
N THR A 622 -13.76 -11.70 11.00
CA THR A 622 -13.55 -13.15 10.98
C THR A 622 -12.17 -13.47 11.54
N VAL A 623 -12.10 -14.46 12.44
CA VAL A 623 -10.84 -14.98 12.96
C VAL A 623 -10.80 -16.50 12.90
N TRP A 624 -9.61 -17.07 12.82
CA TRP A 624 -9.37 -18.49 13.05
C TRP A 624 -8.76 -18.67 14.43
N LYS A 625 -9.32 -19.57 15.24
CA LYS A 625 -8.77 -19.88 16.56
C LYS A 625 -8.42 -21.35 16.70
N ILE A 626 -7.29 -21.61 17.36
CA ILE A 626 -6.84 -22.94 17.75
C ILE A 626 -6.39 -22.88 19.21
N PHE A 627 -6.96 -23.74 20.06
CA PHE A 627 -6.71 -23.82 21.51
C PHE A 627 -7.21 -22.65 22.33
#